data_AF-A0AAV5JM92-F1
#
_entry.id   AF-A0AAV5JM92-F1
#
_cell.length_a   1.000
_cell.length_b   1.000
_cell.length_c   1.000
_cell.angle_alpha   90.00
_cell.angle_beta   90.00
_cell.angle_gamma   90.00
#
_symmetry.space_group_name_H-M   'P 1'
#
loop_
_entity.id
_entity.type
_entity.pdbx_description
1 polymer ?
#
loop_
_entity_poly.entity_id
_entity_poly.type
_entity_poly.pdbx_seq_one_letter_code
_entity_poly.pdbx_strand_id
1 'polypeptide(L)'
;MVGILENCYKQEKENSCNIDNYQILEEELDWNELLIKRYIGREALWLHRRFLSLHWIRHLTSNLCGAPCHSEQKLCSSNEIGLFIDKELCLLKSCSTIHDSEFEDFQAQATYSAFYLLWLTKQIPQSLGIELQAKLKAAVNLKALIKKTCPDKSSLWDCLFEESDEHV
;
A
#
# COMPACT_ATOMS: atom_id res chain seq x y z
N MET A 1 15.21 40.92 -12.78
CA MET A 1 15.37 40.33 -11.43
C MET A 1 14.02 40.13 -10.70
N VAL A 2 12.86 40.18 -11.39
CA VAL A 2 11.53 39.99 -10.78
C VAL A 2 10.97 38.57 -11.04
N GLY A 3 11.28 37.98 -12.20
CA GLY A 3 10.80 36.63 -12.54
C GLY A 3 11.39 35.47 -11.71
N ILE A 4 12.51 35.68 -11.01
CA ILE A 4 13.11 34.65 -10.14
C ILE A 4 12.38 34.60 -8.78
N LEU A 5 12.05 35.76 -8.22
CA LEU A 5 11.31 35.86 -6.95
C LEU A 5 9.87 35.33 -7.09
N GLU A 6 9.23 35.57 -8.22
CA GLU A 6 7.86 35.10 -8.45
C GLU A 6 7.78 33.57 -8.67
N ASN A 7 8.84 32.96 -9.24
CA ASN A 7 8.95 31.51 -9.32
C ASN A 7 9.24 30.87 -7.96
N CYS A 8 10.11 31.47 -7.13
CA CYS A 8 10.34 31.00 -5.77
C CYS A 8 9.06 31.02 -4.91
N TYR A 9 8.27 32.09 -4.99
CA TYR A 9 7.01 32.21 -4.24
C TYR A 9 5.94 31.20 -4.68
N LYS A 10 5.85 30.90 -5.98
CA LYS A 10 4.93 29.87 -6.50
C LYS A 10 5.35 28.47 -6.06
N GLN A 11 6.66 28.18 -6.09
CA GLN A 11 7.22 26.90 -5.68
C GLN A 11 7.09 26.66 -4.17
N GLU A 12 7.30 27.68 -3.33
CA GLU A 12 7.09 27.59 -1.88
C GLU A 12 5.61 27.38 -1.52
N LYS A 13 4.69 28.03 -2.24
CA LYS A 13 3.26 27.89 -2.03
C LYS A 13 2.73 26.53 -2.51
N GLU A 14 3.22 26.01 -3.63
CA GLU A 14 2.93 24.65 -4.10
C GLU A 14 3.50 23.60 -3.15
N ASN A 15 4.72 23.80 -2.65
CA ASN A 15 5.33 22.88 -1.68
C ASN A 15 4.58 22.88 -0.34
N SER A 16 4.19 24.05 0.19
CA SER A 16 3.37 24.14 1.40
C SER A 16 2.01 23.46 1.23
N CYS A 17 1.31 23.72 0.11
CA CYS A 17 0.03 23.10 -0.20
C CYS A 17 0.15 21.56 -0.34
N ASN A 18 1.24 21.09 -0.95
CA ASN A 18 1.51 19.66 -1.07
C ASN A 18 1.80 19.01 0.28
N ILE A 19 2.60 19.64 1.15
CA ILE A 19 2.89 19.14 2.50
C ILE A 19 1.60 18.97 3.32
N ASP A 20 0.70 19.96 3.28
CA ASP A 20 -0.58 19.91 4.00
C ASP A 20 -1.49 18.78 3.47
N ASN A 21 -1.50 18.56 2.15
CA ASN A 21 -2.29 17.49 1.53
C ASN A 21 -1.80 16.08 1.92
N TYR A 22 -0.51 15.89 2.17
CA TYR A 22 0.04 14.58 2.52
C TYR A 22 -0.10 14.24 4.01
N GLN A 23 -0.04 15.23 4.89
CA GLN A 23 -0.41 15.01 6.30
C GLN A 23 -1.85 14.54 6.41
N ILE A 24 -2.77 15.20 5.69
CA ILE A 24 -4.17 14.77 5.61
C ILE A 24 -4.27 13.34 5.06
N LEU A 25 -3.50 12.99 4.02
CA LEU A 25 -3.52 11.64 3.46
C LEU A 25 -3.04 10.57 4.44
N GLU A 26 -2.03 10.85 5.27
CA GLU A 26 -1.59 9.94 6.33
C GLU A 26 -2.67 9.78 7.41
N GLU A 27 -3.28 10.89 7.84
CA GLU A 27 -4.39 10.85 8.80
C GLU A 27 -5.59 10.04 8.27
N GLU A 28 -5.95 10.23 6.99
CA GLU A 28 -7.03 9.47 6.34
C GLU A 28 -6.70 7.98 6.24
N LEU A 29 -5.43 7.61 6.04
CA LEU A 29 -4.99 6.22 6.14
C LEU A 29 -5.19 5.69 7.56
N ASP A 30 -4.78 6.42 8.60
CA ASP A 30 -4.96 5.97 9.98
C ASP A 30 -6.45 5.83 10.35
N TRP A 31 -7.29 6.77 9.93
CA TRP A 31 -8.75 6.69 10.09
C TRP A 31 -9.35 5.49 9.36
N ASN A 32 -8.95 5.25 8.12
CA ASN A 32 -9.44 4.12 7.34
C ASN A 32 -9.03 2.78 7.97
N GLU A 33 -7.84 2.68 8.56
CA GLU A 33 -7.41 1.50 9.32
C GLU A 33 -8.32 1.24 10.52
N LEU A 34 -8.64 2.29 11.30
CA LEU A 34 -9.56 2.17 12.44
C LEU A 34 -10.95 1.69 11.98
N LEU A 35 -11.45 2.23 10.87
CA LEU A 35 -12.74 1.84 10.30
C LEU A 35 -12.73 0.39 9.82
N ILE A 36 -11.68 -0.06 9.13
CA ILE A 36 -11.53 -1.44 8.65
C ILE A 36 -11.55 -2.43 9.82
N LYS A 37 -10.86 -2.10 10.93
CA LYS A 37 -10.85 -2.93 12.13
C LYS A 37 -12.20 -2.92 12.86
N ARG A 38 -12.94 -1.81 12.81
CA ARG A 38 -14.22 -1.65 13.50
C ARG A 38 -15.40 -2.27 12.73
N TYR A 39 -15.42 -2.11 11.41
CA TYR A 39 -16.51 -2.51 10.52
C TYR A 39 -16.05 -3.65 9.61
N ILE A 40 -15.99 -4.83 10.22
CA ILE A 40 -15.49 -6.07 9.61
C ILE A 40 -16.35 -6.45 8.39
N GLY A 41 -15.71 -6.88 7.31
CA GLY A 41 -16.39 -7.42 6.12
C GLY A 41 -17.00 -6.37 5.19
N ARG A 42 -16.61 -5.09 5.31
CA ARG A 42 -17.11 -4.02 4.44
C ARG A 42 -16.13 -3.72 3.29
N GLU A 43 -16.46 -4.22 2.10
CA GLU A 43 -15.63 -4.08 0.89
C GLU A 43 -15.29 -2.60 0.57
N ALA A 44 -16.24 -1.69 0.74
CA ALA A 44 -16.05 -0.26 0.45
C ALA A 44 -14.86 0.35 1.21
N LEU A 45 -14.58 -0.10 2.44
CA LEU A 45 -13.45 0.38 3.22
C LEU A 45 -12.12 -0.06 2.63
N TRP A 46 -12.05 -1.29 2.10
CA TRP A 46 -10.87 -1.81 1.41
C TRP A 46 -10.66 -1.17 0.05
N LEU A 47 -11.74 -0.86 -0.69
CA LEU A 47 -11.65 -0.07 -1.92
C LEU A 47 -11.15 1.35 -1.65
N HIS A 48 -11.61 1.97 -0.56
CA HIS A 48 -11.10 3.26 -0.14
C HIS A 48 -9.63 3.17 0.29
N ARG A 49 -9.22 2.13 1.02
CA ARG A 49 -7.79 1.87 1.33
C ARG A 49 -6.96 1.84 0.06
N ARG A 50 -7.39 1.10 -0.98
CA ARG A 50 -6.69 1.06 -2.28
C ARG A 50 -6.51 2.44 -2.88
N PHE A 51 -7.56 3.26 -2.84
CA PHE A 51 -7.49 4.63 -3.32
C PHE A 51 -6.43 5.44 -2.55
N LEU A 52 -6.47 5.45 -1.21
CA LEU A 52 -5.53 6.20 -0.39
C LEU A 52 -4.08 5.71 -0.59
N SER A 53 -3.87 4.39 -0.54
CA SER A 53 -2.56 3.76 -0.74
C SER A 53 -1.96 4.07 -2.10
N LEU A 54 -2.78 4.14 -3.16
CA LEU A 54 -2.29 4.52 -4.48
C LEU A 54 -1.74 5.95 -4.50
N HIS A 55 -2.44 6.88 -3.84
CA HIS A 55 -1.99 8.28 -3.75
C HIS A 55 -0.71 8.38 -2.92
N TRP A 56 -0.62 7.63 -1.82
CA TRP A 56 0.57 7.57 -0.99
C TRP A 56 1.78 7.01 -1.76
N ILE A 57 1.63 5.87 -2.44
CA ILE A 57 2.69 5.28 -3.27
C ILE A 57 3.13 6.24 -4.38
N ARG A 58 2.18 6.91 -5.06
CA ARG A 58 2.50 7.91 -6.08
C ARG A 58 3.30 9.08 -5.52
N HIS A 59 2.97 9.54 -4.32
CA HIS A 59 3.74 10.59 -3.66
C HIS A 59 5.18 10.13 -3.39
N LEU A 60 5.34 8.99 -2.73
CA LEU A 60 6.65 8.42 -2.40
C LEU A 60 7.51 8.19 -3.64
N THR A 61 6.90 7.72 -4.74
CA THR A 61 7.59 7.46 -6.00
C THR A 61 7.88 8.72 -6.82
N SER A 62 7.05 9.77 -6.70
CA SER A 62 7.31 11.06 -7.33
C SER A 62 8.50 11.77 -6.68
N ASN A 63 8.62 11.68 -5.34
CA ASN A 63 9.78 12.20 -4.59
C ASN A 63 11.09 11.49 -4.96
N LEU A 64 11.01 10.23 -5.43
CA LEU A 64 12.17 9.46 -5.88
C LEU A 64 12.65 9.85 -7.30
N CYS A 65 11.78 10.44 -8.13
CA CYS A 65 12.02 10.71 -9.56
C CYS A 65 12.21 12.20 -9.89
N GLY A 66 11.87 13.11 -8.97
CA GLY A 66 12.06 14.56 -9.14
C GLY A 66 13.46 15.04 -8.76
N ALA A 67 14.28 15.37 -9.76
CA ALA A 67 15.58 16.09 -9.71
C ALA A 67 16.72 15.51 -8.84
N PRO A 68 17.99 15.52 -9.34
CA PRO A 68 19.14 14.99 -8.62
C PRO A 68 19.73 16.05 -7.69
N CYS A 69 19.00 16.45 -6.64
CA CYS A 69 19.58 17.29 -5.58
C CYS A 69 19.27 16.66 -4.22
N HIS A 70 20.34 16.33 -3.49
CA HIS A 70 20.39 15.82 -2.12
C HIS A 70 20.13 14.31 -1.94
N SER A 71 21.23 13.57 -1.74
CA SER A 71 21.25 12.14 -1.38
C SER A 71 20.42 11.79 -0.14
N GLU A 72 20.09 12.78 0.70
CA GLU A 72 19.28 12.62 1.92
C GLU A 72 17.78 12.46 1.62
N GLN A 73 17.23 13.13 0.60
CA GLN A 73 15.81 13.00 0.22
C GLN A 73 15.49 11.60 -0.35
N LYS A 74 16.41 11.04 -1.13
CA LYS A 74 16.25 9.71 -1.74
C LYS A 74 16.26 8.58 -0.69
N LEU A 75 17.06 8.73 0.37
CA LEU A 75 17.10 7.79 1.50
C LEU A 75 15.85 7.91 2.38
N CYS A 76 15.36 9.14 2.57
CA CYS A 76 14.13 9.43 3.33
C CYS A 76 12.90 8.75 2.70
N SER A 77 12.68 8.90 1.39
CA SER A 77 11.54 8.27 0.71
C SER A 77 11.59 6.74 0.65
N SER A 78 12.78 6.14 0.64
CA SER A 78 12.94 4.68 0.75
C SER A 78 12.61 4.15 2.15
N ASN A 79 12.83 4.95 3.20
CA ASN A 79 12.47 4.57 4.56
C ASN A 79 10.96 4.70 4.80
N GLU A 80 10.34 5.76 4.24
CA GLU A 80 8.90 6.01 4.33
C GLU A 80 8.07 4.91 3.64
N ILE A 81 8.50 4.40 2.47
CA ILE A 81 7.80 3.27 1.84
C ILE A 81 7.92 2.00 2.67
N GLY A 82 9.07 1.77 3.31
CA GLY A 82 9.28 0.63 4.20
C GLY A 82 8.32 0.67 5.39
N LEU A 83 8.25 1.82 6.06
CA LEU A 83 7.32 2.05 7.16
C LEU A 83 5.85 1.85 6.73
N PHE A 84 5.48 2.40 5.58
CA PHE A 84 4.14 2.21 5.02
C PHE A 84 3.81 0.74 4.82
N ILE A 85 4.71 -0.05 4.21
CA ILE A 85 4.49 -1.49 4.03
C ILE A 85 4.43 -2.25 5.34
N ASP A 86 5.24 -1.89 6.33
CA ASP A 86 5.18 -2.52 7.66
C ASP A 86 3.83 -2.24 8.34
N LYS A 87 3.28 -1.02 8.20
CA LYS A 87 1.92 -0.68 8.66
C LYS A 87 0.87 -1.51 7.92
N GLU A 88 0.94 -1.60 6.59
CA GLU A 88 -0.01 -2.40 5.80
C GLU A 88 0.01 -3.89 6.17
N LEU A 89 1.20 -4.46 6.35
CA LEU A 89 1.37 -5.85 6.78
C LEU A 89 0.77 -6.09 8.17
N CYS A 90 0.94 -5.15 9.10
CA CYS A 90 0.30 -5.20 10.42
C CYS A 90 -1.23 -5.18 10.31
N LEU A 91 -1.79 -4.28 9.51
CA LEU A 91 -3.23 -4.18 9.26
C LEU A 91 -3.76 -5.51 8.70
N LEU A 92 -3.10 -6.05 7.70
CA LEU A 92 -3.48 -7.31 7.06
C LEU A 92 -3.46 -8.49 8.03
N LYS A 93 -2.41 -8.61 8.84
CA LYS A 93 -2.31 -9.66 9.87
C LYS A 93 -3.46 -9.58 10.87
N SER A 94 -3.83 -8.37 11.28
CA SER A 94 -4.97 -8.16 12.18
C SER A 94 -6.32 -8.53 11.54
N CYS A 95 -6.48 -8.27 10.23
CA CYS A 95 -7.72 -8.51 9.50
C CYS A 95 -7.88 -9.94 8.96
N SER A 96 -6.80 -10.70 8.90
CA SER A 96 -6.80 -12.06 8.32
C SER A 96 -6.84 -13.17 9.37
N THR A 97 -6.97 -12.82 10.65
CA THR A 97 -7.15 -13.79 11.74
C THR A 97 -8.59 -14.29 11.69
N ILE A 98 -8.81 -15.34 10.91
CA ILE A 98 -10.07 -16.07 10.83
C ILE A 98 -10.22 -16.83 12.14
N HIS A 99 -11.04 -16.31 13.06
CA HIS A 99 -11.64 -17.15 14.09
C HIS A 99 -12.50 -18.22 13.40
N ASP A 100 -12.68 -19.41 14.00
CA ASP A 100 -13.69 -20.41 13.60
C ASP A 100 -15.11 -19.84 13.84
N SER A 101 -15.37 -18.74 13.16
CA SER A 101 -16.53 -17.89 13.28
C SER A 101 -17.40 -18.23 12.08
N GLU A 102 -18.63 -18.65 12.35
CA GLU A 102 -19.68 -18.89 11.37
C GLU A 102 -20.11 -17.61 10.63
N PHE A 103 -19.59 -16.44 11.02
CA PHE A 103 -19.96 -15.16 10.42
C PHE A 103 -19.21 -14.88 9.12
N GLU A 104 -19.97 -14.68 8.06
CA GLU A 104 -19.50 -14.33 6.71
C GLU A 104 -18.63 -13.05 6.71
N ASP A 105 -18.90 -12.10 7.61
CA ASP A 105 -18.16 -10.83 7.68
C ASP A 105 -16.64 -11.05 7.91
N PHE A 106 -16.23 -12.04 8.73
CA PHE A 106 -14.80 -12.33 8.94
C PHE A 106 -14.14 -13.01 7.75
N GLN A 107 -14.88 -13.86 7.03
CA GLN A 107 -14.39 -14.47 5.79
C GLN A 107 -14.25 -13.41 4.69
N ALA A 108 -15.24 -12.54 4.57
CA ALA A 108 -15.22 -11.38 3.68
C ALA A 108 -14.03 -10.46 4.02
N GLN A 109 -13.80 -10.16 5.31
CA GLN A 109 -12.67 -9.36 5.77
C GLN A 109 -11.32 -9.96 5.36
N ALA A 110 -11.11 -11.25 5.63
CA ALA A 110 -9.88 -11.95 5.26
C ALA A 110 -9.70 -12.07 3.74
N THR A 111 -10.80 -12.09 2.99
CA THR A 111 -10.79 -12.11 1.52
C THR A 111 -10.40 -10.74 0.96
N TYR A 112 -11.04 -9.67 1.42
CA TYR A 112 -10.73 -8.32 0.98
C TYR A 112 -9.32 -7.89 1.37
N SER A 113 -8.84 -8.27 2.57
CA SER A 113 -7.46 -8.03 2.99
C SER A 113 -6.46 -8.73 2.04
N ALA A 114 -6.72 -9.99 1.69
CA ALA A 114 -5.87 -10.74 0.77
C ALA A 114 -5.82 -10.12 -0.64
N PHE A 115 -6.97 -9.70 -1.18
CA PHE A 115 -7.03 -9.01 -2.48
C PHE A 115 -6.34 -7.65 -2.46
N TYR A 116 -6.48 -6.93 -1.36
CA TYR A 116 -5.79 -5.66 -1.17
C TYR A 116 -4.27 -5.85 -1.20
N LEU A 117 -3.75 -6.81 -0.41
CA LEU A 117 -2.31 -7.10 -0.39
C LEU A 117 -1.79 -7.50 -1.78
N LEU A 118 -2.52 -8.36 -2.48
CA LEU A 118 -2.16 -8.76 -3.84
C LEU A 118 -2.18 -7.59 -4.82
N TRP A 119 -3.16 -6.69 -4.71
CA TRP A 119 -3.17 -5.49 -5.52
C TRP A 119 -1.96 -4.59 -5.19
N LEU A 120 -1.58 -4.49 -3.92
CA LEU A 120 -0.46 -3.67 -3.44
C LEU A 120 0.87 -4.15 -4.03
N THR A 121 1.11 -5.46 -4.13
CA THR A 121 2.34 -6.01 -4.75
C THR A 121 2.50 -5.58 -6.21
N LYS A 122 1.40 -5.30 -6.92
CA LYS A 122 1.40 -4.81 -8.30
C LYS A 122 1.61 -3.30 -8.44
N GLN A 123 1.46 -2.52 -7.36
CA GLN A 123 1.61 -1.05 -7.42
C GLN A 123 3.04 -0.57 -7.14
N ILE A 124 3.86 -1.41 -6.52
CA ILE A 124 5.22 -1.02 -6.12
C ILE A 124 6.17 -1.18 -7.32
N PRO A 125 6.92 -0.13 -7.70
CA PRO A 125 7.90 -0.22 -8.78
C PRO A 125 8.98 -1.26 -8.49
N GLN A 126 9.38 -2.01 -9.52
CA GLN A 126 10.34 -3.13 -9.41
C GLN A 126 11.71 -2.71 -8.85
N SER A 127 12.14 -1.47 -9.09
CA SER A 127 13.40 -0.89 -8.60
C SER A 127 13.44 -0.66 -7.08
N LEU A 128 12.29 -0.41 -6.46
CA LEU A 128 12.10 -0.32 -5.01
C LEU A 128 11.56 -1.64 -4.43
N GLY A 129 11.21 -2.56 -5.33
CA GLY A 129 10.36 -3.71 -5.09
C GLY A 129 11.08 -4.96 -4.65
N ILE A 130 12.40 -5.11 -4.81
CA ILE A 130 13.05 -6.42 -4.52
C ILE A 130 13.02 -6.75 -3.02
N GLU A 131 13.48 -5.84 -2.15
CA GLU A 131 13.42 -6.05 -0.69
C GLU A 131 11.98 -5.99 -0.16
N LEU A 132 11.17 -5.11 -0.74
CA LEU A 132 9.78 -4.90 -0.34
C LEU A 132 8.89 -6.08 -0.74
N GLN A 133 9.04 -6.61 -1.94
CA GLN A 133 8.37 -7.85 -2.39
C GLN A 133 8.88 -9.05 -1.59
N ALA A 134 10.15 -9.10 -1.21
CA ALA A 134 10.65 -10.16 -0.32
C ALA A 134 9.95 -10.09 1.04
N LYS A 135 9.81 -8.89 1.64
CA LYS A 135 9.05 -8.69 2.89
C LYS A 135 7.58 -9.03 2.73
N LEU A 136 6.94 -8.61 1.63
CA LEU A 136 5.53 -8.90 1.33
C LEU A 136 5.28 -10.41 1.10
N LYS A 137 6.19 -11.10 0.40
CA LYS A 137 6.16 -12.55 0.17
C LYS A 137 6.45 -13.35 1.46
N ALA A 138 7.33 -12.84 2.34
CA ALA A 138 7.71 -13.51 3.58
C ALA A 138 6.72 -13.28 4.73
N ALA A 139 6.16 -12.07 4.84
CA ALA A 139 5.27 -11.69 5.94
C ALA A 139 3.89 -12.34 5.86
N VAL A 140 3.45 -12.72 4.66
CA VAL A 140 2.18 -13.40 4.45
C VAL A 140 2.41 -14.58 3.54
N ASN A 141 2.12 -15.79 4.04
CA ASN A 141 1.99 -16.97 3.19
C ASN A 141 0.68 -16.82 2.38
N LEU A 142 0.68 -15.87 1.44
CA LEU A 142 -0.48 -15.37 0.72
C LEU A 142 -1.23 -16.52 0.06
N LYS A 143 -0.46 -17.47 -0.48
CA LYS A 143 -0.96 -18.70 -1.09
C LYS A 143 -1.72 -19.56 -0.09
N ALA A 144 -1.22 -19.74 1.13
CA ALA A 144 -1.91 -20.49 2.18
C ALA A 144 -3.15 -19.74 2.71
N LEU A 145 -3.06 -18.43 2.87
CA LEU A 145 -4.15 -17.59 3.36
C LEU A 145 -5.32 -17.56 2.36
N ILE A 146 -5.02 -17.40 1.08
CA ILE A 146 -6.00 -17.37 -0.01
C ILE A 146 -6.62 -18.74 -0.25
N LYS A 147 -5.82 -19.82 -0.19
CA LYS A 147 -6.35 -21.20 -0.25
C LYS A 147 -7.34 -21.47 0.88
N LYS A 148 -7.13 -20.87 2.05
CA LYS A 148 -8.02 -21.00 3.21
C LYS A 148 -9.30 -20.16 3.07
N THR A 149 -9.22 -18.92 2.58
CA THR A 149 -10.37 -18.00 2.49
C THR A 149 -11.24 -18.20 1.25
N CYS A 150 -10.67 -18.63 0.12
CA CYS A 150 -11.39 -18.75 -1.16
C CYS A 150 -10.87 -19.95 -2.00
N PRO A 151 -11.14 -21.19 -1.56
CA PRO A 151 -10.66 -22.40 -2.25
C PRO A 151 -11.15 -22.50 -3.71
N ASP A 152 -12.37 -22.04 -4.00
CA ASP A 152 -12.99 -22.08 -5.34
C ASP A 152 -12.27 -21.20 -6.37
N LYS A 153 -11.54 -20.18 -5.90
CA LYS A 153 -10.78 -19.26 -6.77
C LYS A 153 -9.30 -19.62 -6.84
N SER A 154 -8.87 -20.72 -6.23
CA SER A 154 -7.46 -21.16 -6.16
C SER A 154 -6.72 -21.09 -7.50
N SER A 155 -7.37 -21.50 -8.59
CA SER A 155 -6.80 -21.50 -9.95
C SER A 155 -6.52 -20.11 -10.53
N LEU A 156 -7.34 -19.10 -10.21
CA LEU A 156 -7.07 -17.71 -10.64
C LEU A 156 -5.79 -17.16 -10.02
N TRP A 157 -5.39 -17.71 -8.86
CA TRP A 157 -4.22 -17.24 -8.11
C TRP A 157 -2.93 -17.93 -8.56
N ASP A 158 -2.97 -19.19 -8.99
CA ASP A 158 -1.78 -19.88 -9.49
C ASP A 158 -1.24 -19.17 -10.76
N CYS A 159 -2.09 -18.68 -11.66
CA CYS A 159 -1.67 -17.87 -12.83
C CYS A 159 -0.94 -16.57 -12.45
N LEU A 160 -1.28 -15.96 -11.30
CA LEU A 160 -0.70 -14.69 -10.86
C LEU A 160 0.67 -14.84 -10.19
N PHE A 161 1.02 -16.06 -9.75
CA PHE A 161 2.34 -16.39 -9.24
C PHE A 161 3.26 -16.96 -10.34
N GLU A 162 2.70 -17.59 -11.38
CA GLU A 162 3.45 -18.14 -12.52
C GLU A 162 4.03 -17.04 -13.44
N GLU A 163 3.39 -15.88 -13.57
CA GLU A 163 3.93 -14.73 -14.33
C GLU A 163 5.26 -14.17 -13.78
N SER A 164 5.69 -14.58 -12.57
CA SER A 164 6.92 -14.10 -11.94
C SER A 164 8.13 -15.03 -12.08
N ASP A 165 7.96 -16.24 -12.64
CA ASP A 165 9.04 -17.22 -12.82
C ASP A 165 9.56 -17.33 -14.27
N GLU A 166 8.94 -16.65 -15.25
CA GLU A 166 9.36 -16.71 -16.66
C GLU A 166 10.45 -15.69 -17.07
N HIS A 167 11.02 -14.93 -16.14
CA HIS A 167 12.17 -14.06 -16.41
C HIS A 167 13.36 -14.42 -15.51
N VAL A 168 13.92 -15.60 -15.77
CA VAL A 168 15.29 -15.98 -15.42
C VAL A 168 16.12 -16.09 -16.68
#